data_AF-A0A2W0BRT6-F1
#
_entry.id   AF-A0A2W0BRT6-F1
#
_cell.length_a   1.000
_cell.length_b   1.000
_cell.length_c   1.000
_cell.angle_alpha   90.00
_cell.angle_beta   90.00
_cell.angle_gamma   90.00
#
_symmetry.space_group_name_H-M   'P 1'
#
loop_
_entity.id
_entity.type
_entity.pdbx_description
1 polymer ?
#
loop_
_entity_poly.entity_id
_entity_poly.type
_entity_poly.pdbx_seq_one_letter_code
_entity_poly.pdbx_strand_id
1 'polypeptide(L)'
;YKKKVKPFRSIRMPYFAGYGLCCIWEKYSKWSKGQLPPAFNRRRCAAEWKRTRYSNQKLKDRLGWKPRVPMEKALEKFLAQFESNGNSEALKR
;
A
#
# COMPACT_ATOMS: atom_id res chain seq x y z
N TYR A 1 1.77 -12.27 -1.18
CA TYR A 1 0.57 -11.41 -1.29
C TYR A 1 -0.49 -12.05 -2.19
N LYS A 2 -0.38 -12.01 -3.53
CA LYS A 2 -1.44 -12.50 -4.45
C LYS A 2 -1.93 -13.95 -4.25
N LYS A 3 -1.14 -14.82 -3.63
CA LYS A 3 -1.54 -16.21 -3.29
C LYS A 3 -2.40 -16.32 -2.00
N LYS A 4 -2.39 -15.31 -1.13
CA LYS A 4 -3.07 -15.29 0.20
C LYS A 4 -4.24 -14.29 0.26
N VAL A 5 -4.58 -13.68 -0.86
CA VAL A 5 -5.75 -12.79 -0.96
C VAL A 5 -6.55 -13.25 -2.16
N LYS A 6 -7.88 -13.06 -2.11
CA LYS A 6 -8.78 -13.35 -3.23
C LYS A 6 -8.18 -12.77 -4.53
N PRO A 7 -8.21 -13.51 -5.65
CA PRO A 7 -7.63 -13.04 -6.90
C PRO A 7 -8.31 -11.74 -7.33
N PHE A 8 -7.56 -10.65 -7.36
CA PHE A 8 -8.02 -9.36 -7.87
C PHE A 8 -7.41 -9.09 -9.25
N ARG A 9 -8.19 -8.48 -10.15
CA ARG A 9 -7.71 -8.07 -11.47
C ARG A 9 -6.73 -6.89 -11.30
N SER A 10 -5.45 -7.12 -11.57
CA SER A 10 -4.45 -6.04 -11.61
C SER A 10 -4.35 -5.48 -13.03
N ILE A 11 -4.77 -4.23 -13.21
CA ILE A 11 -4.68 -3.52 -14.49
C ILE A 11 -3.37 -2.74 -14.54
N ARG A 12 -2.66 -2.80 -15.67
CA ARG A 12 -1.45 -2.00 -15.88
C ARG A 12 -1.86 -0.58 -16.28
N MET A 13 -1.78 0.34 -15.33
CA MET A 13 -1.97 1.76 -15.59
C MET A 13 -0.68 2.38 -16.15
N PRO A 14 -0.75 3.34 -17.09
CA PRO A 14 0.40 4.17 -17.47
C PRO A 14 0.62 5.33 -16.49
N TYR A 15 1.83 5.89 -16.46
CA TYR A 15 2.24 6.90 -15.46
C TYR A 15 1.39 8.15 -15.49
N PHE A 16 1.14 8.68 -16.69
CA PHE A 16 0.39 9.92 -16.87
C PHE A 16 -1.05 9.82 -16.33
N ALA A 17 -1.67 8.64 -16.44
CA ALA A 17 -3.02 8.42 -15.91
C ALA A 17 -3.02 8.45 -14.38
N GLY A 18 -2.07 7.75 -13.74
CA GLY A 18 -1.89 7.79 -12.29
C GLY A 18 -1.54 9.19 -11.78
N TYR A 19 -0.70 9.91 -12.52
CA TYR A 19 -0.31 11.28 -12.19
C TYR A 19 -1.48 12.26 -12.31
N GLY A 20 -2.29 12.15 -13.36
CA GLY A 20 -3.50 12.95 -13.56
C GLY A 20 -4.53 12.74 -12.45
N LEU A 21 -4.76 11.48 -12.04
CA LEU A 21 -5.62 11.16 -10.90
C LEU A 21 -5.13 11.80 -9.60
N CYS A 22 -3.81 11.81 -9.35
CA CYS A 22 -3.24 12.48 -8.18
C CYS A 22 -3.47 14.00 -8.23
N CYS A 23 -3.35 14.63 -9.39
CA CYS A 23 -3.63 16.07 -9.55
C CYS A 23 -5.09 16.41 -9.23
N ILE A 24 -6.04 15.61 -9.73
CA ILE A 24 -7.47 15.80 -9.44
C ILE A 24 -7.74 15.61 -7.96
N TRP A 25 -7.17 14.56 -7.36
CA TRP A 25 -7.32 14.26 -5.93
C TRP A 25 -6.81 15.39 -5.03
N GLU A 26 -5.62 15.95 -5.32
CA GLU A 26 -5.08 17.08 -4.56
C GLU A 26 -5.97 18.32 -4.65
N LYS A 27 -6.51 18.61 -5.84
CA LYS A 27 -7.43 19.73 -6.04
C LYS A 27 -8.73 19.52 -5.29
N TYR A 28 -9.24 18.29 -5.28
CA TYR A 28 -10.45 17.91 -4.54
C TYR A 28 -10.25 18.00 -3.03
N SER A 29 -9.15 17.49 -2.49
CA SER A 29 -8.82 17.57 -1.06
C SER A 29 -8.69 19.03 -0.57
N LYS A 30 -8.13 19.91 -1.40
CA LYS A 30 -8.08 21.36 -1.12
C LYS A 30 -9.48 21.98 -1.14
N TRP A 31 -10.31 21.62 -2.12
CA TRP A 31 -11.68 22.11 -2.25
C TRP A 31 -12.57 21.65 -1.08
N SER A 32 -12.42 20.41 -0.63
CA SER A 32 -13.14 19.87 0.54
C SER A 32 -12.55 20.30 1.89
N LYS A 33 -11.64 21.29 1.92
CA LYS A 33 -10.99 21.80 3.13
C LYS A 33 -10.35 20.69 3.98
N GLY A 34 -9.81 19.66 3.35
CA GLY A 34 -9.11 18.58 4.05
C GLY A 34 -10.00 17.55 4.74
N GLN A 35 -11.31 17.49 4.43
CA GLN A 35 -12.17 16.40 4.89
C GLN A 35 -11.60 15.02 4.56
N LEU A 36 -10.91 14.91 3.42
CA LEU A 36 -10.16 13.72 3.05
C LEU A 36 -8.66 14.06 3.07
N PRO A 37 -7.83 13.26 3.77
CA PRO A 37 -6.39 13.44 3.73
C PRO A 37 -5.92 13.25 2.28
N PRO A 38 -4.87 13.97 1.85
CA PRO A 38 -4.28 13.81 0.53
C PRO A 38 -3.48 12.50 0.44
N ALA A 39 -4.18 11.37 0.54
CA ALA A 39 -3.61 10.03 0.49
C ALA A 39 -2.89 9.75 -0.83
N PHE A 40 -3.42 10.32 -1.93
CA PHE A 40 -2.81 10.34 -3.25
C PHE A 40 -2.23 11.73 -3.52
N ASN A 41 -0.90 11.79 -3.61
CA ASN A 41 -0.14 13.03 -3.85
C ASN A 41 0.85 12.79 -5.00
N ARG A 42 1.10 13.80 -5.83
CA ARG A 42 2.04 13.79 -6.95
C ARG A 42 3.44 13.36 -6.52
N ARG A 43 3.91 13.82 -5.36
CA ARG A 43 5.22 13.44 -4.79
C ARG A 43 5.29 11.94 -4.52
N ARG A 44 4.23 11.40 -3.90
CA ARG A 44 4.13 9.98 -3.57
C ARG A 44 4.01 9.13 -4.84
N CYS A 45 3.18 9.56 -5.79
CA CYS A 45 3.05 8.93 -7.09
C CYS A 45 4.39 8.83 -7.83
N ALA A 46 5.17 9.92 -7.89
CA ALA A 46 6.49 9.90 -8.52
C ALA A 46 7.48 8.98 -7.78
N ALA A 47 7.48 9.00 -6.44
CA ALA A 47 8.35 8.15 -5.63
C ALA A 47 8.01 6.66 -5.73
N GLU A 48 6.73 6.31 -5.78
CA GLU A 48 6.26 4.93 -5.93
C GLU A 48 6.45 4.42 -7.36
N TRP A 49 6.26 5.29 -8.36
CA TRP A 49 6.47 4.92 -9.76
C TRP A 49 7.93 4.68 -10.09
N LYS A 50 8.82 5.52 -9.56
CA LYS A 50 10.25 5.33 -9.69
C LYS A 50 10.68 4.19 -8.77
N ARG A 51 10.78 2.98 -9.32
CA ARG A 51 11.21 1.78 -8.59
C ARG A 51 12.60 2.00 -7.98
N THR A 52 12.64 2.41 -6.72
CA THR A 52 13.88 2.64 -5.98
C THR A 52 14.00 1.60 -4.89
N ARG A 53 15.07 0.80 -4.93
CA ARG A 53 15.36 -0.21 -3.91
C ARG A 53 16.55 0.26 -3.09
N TYR A 54 16.33 0.44 -1.79
CA TYR A 54 17.39 0.83 -0.86
C TYR A 54 17.78 -0.37 0.00
N SER A 55 19.06 -0.75 -0.08
CA SER A 55 19.63 -1.76 0.81
C SER A 55 19.96 -1.12 2.15
N ASN A 56 19.02 -1.13 3.09
CA ASN A 56 19.24 -0.63 4.46
C ASN A 56 20.17 -1.57 5.30
N GLN A 57 20.94 -2.46 4.67
CA GLN A 57 21.79 -3.45 5.34
C GLN A 57 22.84 -2.77 6.23
N LYS A 58 23.63 -1.85 5.67
CA LYS A 58 24.67 -1.11 6.39
C LYS A 58 24.17 -0.41 7.66
N LEU A 59 22.97 0.16 7.63
CA LEU A 59 22.35 0.81 8.79
C LEU A 59 21.94 -0.20 9.85
N LYS A 60 21.31 -1.30 9.44
CA LYS A 60 20.88 -2.38 10.34
C LYS A 60 22.07 -3.03 11.04
N ASP A 61 23.15 -3.26 10.30
CA ASP A 61 24.36 -3.89 10.82
C ASP A 61 25.05 -3.00 11.85
N ARG A 62 25.16 -1.69 11.57
CA ARG A 62 25.78 -0.71 12.47
C ARG A 62 24.96 -0.42 13.73
N LEU A 63 23.64 -0.41 13.62
CA LEU A 63 22.74 -0.16 14.75
C LEU A 63 22.47 -1.43 15.57
N GLY A 64 22.98 -2.60 15.15
CA GLY A 64 22.65 -3.90 15.75
C GLY A 64 21.16 -4.24 15.66
N TRP A 65 20.38 -3.50 14.86
CA TRP A 65 18.94 -3.60 14.84
C TRP A 65 18.50 -4.71 13.89
N LYS A 66 17.82 -5.72 14.44
CA LYS A 66 17.20 -6.80 13.67
C LYS A 66 15.71 -6.87 14.01
N PRO A 67 14.83 -6.97 13.00
CA PRO A 67 13.40 -7.11 13.26
C PRO A 67 13.13 -8.44 13.99
N ARG A 68 12.41 -8.38 15.12
CA ARG A 68 12.06 -9.56 15.93
C ARG A 68 11.27 -10.60 15.14
N VAL A 69 10.45 -10.15 14.19
CA VAL A 69 9.66 -11.00 13.31
C VAL A 69 10.10 -10.74 11.87
N PRO A 70 10.47 -11.78 11.10
CA PRO A 70 10.73 -11.63 9.67
C PRO A 70 9.53 -11.01 8.95
N MET A 71 9.79 -10.08 8.03
CA MET A 71 8.74 -9.34 7.32
C MET A 71 7.74 -10.26 6.61
N GLU A 72 8.21 -11.40 6.09
CA GLU A 72 7.35 -12.39 5.42
C GLU A 72 6.30 -12.97 6.37
N LYS A 73 6.72 -13.39 7.57
CA LYS A 73 5.81 -13.93 8.60
C LYS A 73 4.86 -12.87 9.13
N ALA A 74 5.36 -11.65 9.33
CA ALA A 74 4.54 -10.52 9.78
C ALA A 74 3.46 -10.17 8.75
N LEU A 75 3.85 -10.09 7.47
CA LEU A 75 2.93 -9.81 6.37
C LEU A 75 1.90 -10.93 6.20
N GLU A 76 2.31 -12.19 6.31
CA GLU A 76 1.39 -13.34 6.28
C GLU A 76 0.30 -13.25 7.35
N LYS A 77 0.69 -13.05 8.62
CA LYS A 77 -0.27 -12.91 9.72
C LYS A 77 -1.19 -11.70 9.53
N PHE A 78 -0.63 -10.58 9.07
CA PHE A 78 -1.41 -9.38 8.80
C PHE A 78 -2.43 -9.58 7.67
N LEU A 79 -2.12 -10.37 6.65
CA LEU A 79 -3.05 -10.59 5.53
C LEU A 79 -4.15 -11.59 5.89
N ALA A 80 -3.85 -12.58 6.72
CA ALA A 80 -4.83 -13.58 7.17
C ALA A 80 -6.08 -12.97 7.82
N GLN A 81 -5.97 -11.81 8.48
CA GLN A 81 -7.13 -11.12 9.08
C GLN A 81 -8.18 -10.65 8.05
N PHE A 82 -7.79 -10.47 6.79
CA PHE A 82 -8.69 -9.99 5.74
C PHE A 82 -9.36 -11.13 4.96
N GLU A 83 -8.98 -12.39 5.22
CA GLU A 83 -9.62 -13.56 4.63
C GLU A 83 -11.03 -13.78 5.21
N SER A 84 -11.23 -13.50 6.51
CA SER A 84 -12.50 -13.69 7.24
C SER A 84 -13.59 -12.68 6.87
N ASN A 85 -13.23 -11.43 6.59
CA ASN A 85 -14.19 -10.37 6.22
C ASN A 85 -14.87 -10.60 4.85
N GLY A 86 -14.34 -11.53 4.05
CA GLY A 86 -14.98 -11.97 2.81
C GLY A 86 -16.00 -13.09 2.99
N ASN A 87 -16.21 -13.57 4.22
CA ASN A 87 -17.09 -14.68 4.62
C ASN A 87 -18.16 -14.26 5.64
N SER A 88 -18.37 -12.96 5.89
CA SER A 88 -19.41 -12.47 6.81
C SER A 88 -20.85 -12.71 6.31
N GLU A 89 -21.04 -13.26 5.11
CA GLU A 89 -22.32 -13.83 4.68
C GLU A 89 -22.62 -15.20 5.31
N ALA A 90 -21.61 -15.92 5.84
CA ALA A 90 -21.79 -17.23 6.45
C ALA A 90 -22.17 -17.18 7.95
N LEU A 91 -22.15 -15.99 8.57
CA LEU A 91 -22.55 -15.76 9.97
C LEU A 91 -23.98 -15.18 10.11
N LYS A 92 -24.77 -15.22 9.03
CA LYS A 92 -26.20 -14.85 8.99
C LYS A 92 -27.13 -16.04 8.77
N ARG A 93 -26.77 -17.24 9.23
CA ARG A 93 -27.69 -18.39 9.31
C ARG A 93 -27.95 -18.75 10.75
#